data_AF-A0A2Z3QZN4-F1
#
_entry.id   AF-A0A2Z3QZN4-F1
#
_cell.length_a   1.000
_cell.length_b   1.000
_cell.length_c   1.000
_cell.angle_alpha   90.00
_cell.angle_beta   90.00
_cell.angle_gamma   90.00
#
_symmetry.space_group_name_H-M   'P 1'
#
loop_
_entity.id
_entity.type
_entity.pdbx_description
1 polymer ?
#
loop_
_entity_poly.entity_id
_entity_poly.type
_entity_poly.pdbx_seq_one_letter_code
_entity_poly.pdbx_strand_id
1 'polypeptide(L)'
;MPEPADHHVLLGLVAEGQGCALVPRSLATIKRKGVVYKAIAEGGRLAVHVGLAYRRETSADLVLGLVAMLKERFGDGARSA
;
A
#
# COMPACT_ATOMS: atom_id res chain seq x y z
N MET A 1 15.49 -16.88 -0.23
CA MET A 1 14.11 -17.28 0.10
C MET A 1 13.19 -16.57 -0.88
N PRO A 2 12.38 -17.28 -1.68
CA PRO A 2 11.49 -16.61 -2.63
C PRO A 2 10.47 -15.77 -1.86
N GLU A 3 10.23 -14.56 -2.35
CA GLU A 3 9.14 -13.72 -1.84
C GLU A 3 7.82 -14.45 -2.06
N PRO A 4 6.97 -14.61 -1.04
CA PRO A 4 5.72 -15.35 -1.19
C PRO A 4 4.84 -14.68 -2.25
N ALA A 5 4.45 -15.47 -3.25
CA ALA A 5 3.78 -15.02 -4.47
C ALA A 5 2.40 -14.38 -4.22
N ASP A 6 1.84 -14.53 -3.02
CA ASP A 6 0.52 -14.02 -2.66
C ASP A 6 0.50 -13.45 -1.23
N HIS A 7 0.00 -12.22 -1.09
CA HIS A 7 -0.23 -11.58 0.21
C HIS A 7 -1.16 -12.41 1.13
N HIS A 8 -2.04 -13.23 0.55
CA HIS A 8 -2.91 -14.13 1.29
C HIS A 8 -2.13 -15.25 1.99
N VAL A 9 -1.03 -15.72 1.40
CA VAL A 9 -0.14 -16.74 1.99
C VAL A 9 0.55 -16.18 3.22
N LEU A 10 1.03 -14.94 3.16
CA LEU A 10 1.66 -14.25 4.29
C LEU A 10 0.73 -14.15 5.51
N LEU A 11 -0.52 -13.72 5.32
CA LEU A 11 -1.49 -13.67 6.41
C LEU A 11 -1.91 -15.07 6.90
N GLY A 12 -1.86 -16.09 6.03
CA GLY A 12 -2.04 -17.49 6.39
C GLY A 12 -1.01 -17.94 7.42
N LEU A 13 0.28 -17.72 7.11
CA LEU A 13 1.39 -18.06 8.00
C LEU A 13 1.32 -17.32 9.34
N VAL A 14 0.92 -16.04 9.34
CA VAL A 14 0.71 -15.28 10.59
C VAL A 14 -0.44 -15.90 11.41
N ALA A 15 -1.56 -16.25 10.78
CA ALA A 15 -2.70 -16.86 11.46
C ALA A 15 -2.37 -18.24 12.05
N GLU A 16 -1.43 -18.98 11.43
CA GLU A 16 -0.91 -20.27 11.90
C GLU A 16 0.19 -20.12 12.98
N GLY A 17 0.48 -18.89 13.41
CA GLY A 17 1.46 -18.62 14.47
C GLY A 17 2.92 -18.76 14.00
N GLN A 18 3.18 -18.76 12.68
CA GLN A 18 4.52 -18.91 12.12
C GLN A 18 5.34 -17.60 12.10
N GLY A 19 4.83 -16.51 12.68
CA GLY A 19 5.57 -15.26 12.84
C GLY A 19 4.70 -14.00 12.72
N CYS A 20 5.34 -12.89 12.33
CA CYS A 20 4.70 -11.61 12.07
C CYS A 20 5.16 -11.02 10.73
N ALA A 21 4.38 -10.08 10.18
CA ALA A 21 4.68 -9.41 8.93
C ALA A 21 4.40 -7.91 9.04
N LEU A 22 5.24 -7.11 8.37
CA LEU A 22 4.92 -5.70 8.11
C LEU A 22 4.06 -5.63 6.85
N VAL A 23 2.94 -4.92 6.94
CA VAL A 23 2.00 -4.78 5.82
C VAL A 23 1.61 -3.32 5.62
N PRO A 24 1.36 -2.88 4.38
CA PRO A 24 0.74 -1.58 4.13
C PRO A 24 -0.61 -1.47 4.83
N ARG A 25 -0.97 -0.27 5.30
CA ARG A 25 -2.23 -0.02 6.02
C ARG A 25 -3.47 -0.43 5.20
N SER A 26 -3.43 -0.27 3.89
CA SER A 26 -4.52 -0.66 2.98
C SER A 26 -4.89 -2.14 3.08
N LEU A 27 -3.92 -3.00 3.44
CA LEU A 27 -4.10 -4.45 3.55
C LEU A 27 -4.89 -4.86 4.80
N ALA A 28 -4.96 -3.99 5.82
CA ALA A 28 -5.76 -4.22 7.03
C ALA A 28 -7.28 -4.25 6.77
N THR A 29 -7.72 -3.93 5.54
CA THR A 29 -9.10 -4.14 5.08
C THR A 29 -9.45 -5.63 4.97
N ILE A 30 -8.47 -6.50 4.73
CA ILE A 30 -8.65 -7.94 4.66
C ILE A 30 -8.75 -8.51 6.08
N LYS A 31 -9.91 -9.09 6.41
CA LYS A 31 -10.13 -9.79 7.68
C LYS A 31 -9.75 -11.26 7.55
N ARG A 32 -8.88 -11.74 8.44
CA ARG A 32 -8.55 -13.16 8.58
C ARG A 32 -8.58 -13.54 10.06
N LYS A 33 -9.27 -14.64 10.37
CA LYS A 33 -9.31 -15.18 11.73
C LYS A 33 -7.89 -15.54 12.17
N GLY A 34 -7.52 -15.16 13.38
CA GLY A 34 -6.17 -15.39 13.92
C GLY A 34 -5.16 -14.28 13.62
N VAL A 35 -5.55 -13.20 12.92
CA VAL A 35 -4.67 -12.06 12.63
C VAL A 35 -5.17 -10.80 13.35
N VAL A 36 -4.25 -10.08 14.00
CA VAL A 36 -4.48 -8.74 14.57
C VAL A 36 -3.50 -7.77 13.93
N TYR A 37 -4.00 -6.60 13.53
CA TYR A 37 -3.17 -5.52 12.99
C TYR A 37 -2.88 -4.49 14.08
N LYS A 38 -1.62 -4.07 14.21
CA LYS A 38 -1.17 -3.05 15.16
C LYS A 38 -0.34 -1.99 14.44
N ALA A 39 -0.59 -0.73 14.77
CA ALA A 39 0.26 0.36 14.29
C ALA A 39 1.65 0.30 14.94
N ILE A 40 2.68 0.63 14.16
CA ILE A 40 4.08 0.71 14.61
C ILE A 40 4.46 2.16 14.95
N ALA A 41 5.46 2.34 15.81
CA ALA A 41 5.85 3.65 16.32
C ALA A 41 6.51 4.54 15.25
N GLU A 42 7.12 3.92 14.23
CA GLU A 42 7.84 4.58 13.15
C GLU A 42 6.90 5.37 12.23
N GLY A 43 5.62 5.01 12.19
CA GLY A 43 4.60 5.72 11.42
C GLY A 43 5.00 5.89 9.95
N GLY A 44 4.94 7.14 9.45
CA GLY A 44 5.31 7.49 8.07
C GLY A 44 6.74 7.15 7.68
N ARG A 45 7.66 7.02 8.65
CA ARG A 45 9.06 6.66 8.39
C ARG A 45 9.21 5.23 7.87
N LEU A 46 8.23 4.36 8.15
CA LEU A 46 8.17 2.99 7.63
C LEU A 46 6.87 2.79 6.84
N ALA A 47 6.66 3.65 5.84
CA ALA A 47 5.49 3.62 4.97
C ALA A 47 5.83 3.21 3.53
N VAL A 48 4.87 2.54 2.89
CA VAL A 48 4.89 2.29 1.44
C VAL A 48 4.11 3.40 0.75
N HIS A 49 4.70 3.99 -0.29
CA HIS A 49 4.10 5.07 -1.06
C HIS A 49 3.66 4.56 -2.44
N VAL A 50 2.57 5.13 -2.95
CA VAL A 50 2.08 4.85 -4.30
C VAL A 50 2.40 6.05 -5.19
N GLY A 51 3.13 5.80 -6.28
CA GLY A 51 3.47 6.81 -7.28
C GLY A 51 2.73 6.58 -8.60
N LEU A 52 2.50 7.66 -9.34
CA LEU A 52 1.97 7.61 -10.71
C LEU A 52 3.10 7.92 -11.70
N ALA A 53 3.31 7.03 -12.66
CA ALA A 53 4.28 7.22 -13.73
C ALA A 53 3.56 7.30 -15.09
N TYR A 54 3.95 8.29 -15.90
CA TYR A 54 3.46 8.48 -17.26
C TYR A 54 4.56 9.11 -18.11
N ARG A 55 4.42 9.04 -19.44
CA ARG A 55 5.42 9.59 -20.36
C ARG A 55 5.45 11.11 -20.24
N ARG A 56 6.65 11.70 -20.09
CA ARG A 56 6.82 13.15 -19.92
C ARG A 56 6.23 13.98 -21.06
N GLU A 57 6.40 13.51 -22.29
CA GLU A 57 5.99 14.19 -23.53
C GLU A 57 4.50 13.94 -23.90
N THR A 58 3.72 13.32 -23.02
CA THR A 58 2.32 12.99 -23.35
C THR A 58 1.48 14.27 -23.44
N SER A 59 0.86 14.48 -24.61
CA SER A 59 -0.17 15.50 -24.85
C SER A 59 -1.60 14.94 -24.83
N ALA A 60 -1.77 13.66 -24.52
CA ALA A 60 -3.09 13.04 -24.49
C ALA A 60 -3.90 13.57 -23.31
N ASP A 61 -4.96 14.33 -23.62
CA ASP A 61 -5.85 14.98 -22.64
C ASP A 61 -6.40 13.99 -21.61
N LEU A 62 -6.69 12.75 -22.02
CA LEU A 62 -7.17 11.71 -21.11
C LEU A 62 -6.18 11.39 -19.99
N VAL A 63 -4.88 11.30 -20.33
CA VAL A 63 -3.84 10.98 -19.35
C VAL A 63 -3.65 12.15 -18.41
N LEU A 64 -3.60 13.38 -18.94
CA LEU A 64 -3.45 14.58 -18.13
C LEU A 64 -4.66 14.80 -17.21
N GLY A 65 -5.86 14.55 -17.71
CA GLY A 65 -7.10 14.57 -16.94
C GLY A 65 -7.11 13.53 -15.82
N LEU A 66 -6.67 12.30 -16.12
CA LEU A 66 -6.54 11.25 -15.10
C LEU A 66 -5.50 11.63 -14.02
N VAL A 67 -4.35 12.16 -14.43
CA VAL A 67 -3.31 12.64 -13.49
C VAL A 67 -3.86 13.74 -12.59
N ALA A 68 -4.59 14.71 -13.15
CA ALA A 68 -5.20 15.79 -12.37
C ALA A 68 -6.22 15.24 -11.36
N MET A 69 -7.11 14.34 -11.80
CA MET A 69 -8.10 13.69 -10.93
C MET A 69 -7.44 12.90 -9.80
N LEU A 70 -6.39 12.12 -10.10
CA LEU A 70 -5.66 11.36 -9.08
C LEU A 70 -4.93 12.27 -8.09
N LYS A 71 -4.36 13.38 -8.56
CA LYS A 71 -3.73 14.39 -7.68
C LYS A 71 -4.74 15.06 -6.76
N GLU A 72 -5.93 15.40 -7.25
CA GLU A 72 -6.99 15.96 -6.42
C GLU A 72 -7.48 14.94 -5.37
N ARG A 73 -7.72 13.70 -5.79
CA ARG A 73 -8.29 12.67 -4.91
C ARG A 73 -7.31 12.13 -3.87
N PHE A 74 -6.01 12.11 -4.16
CA PHE A 74 -4.99 11.46 -3.32
C PHE A 74 -3.83 12.37 -2.90
N GLY A 75 -3.78 13.63 -3.34
CA GLY A 75 -2.67 14.56 -3.12
C GLY A 75 -2.48 15.02 -1.67
N ASP A 76 -3.49 14.86 -0.81
CA ASP A 76 -3.40 15.25 0.60
C ASP A 76 -2.60 14.25 1.47
N GLY A 77 -2.38 13.03 0.98
CA GLY A 77 -1.67 11.99 1.73
C GLY A 77 -0.15 12.19 1.80
N ALA A 78 0.43 13.05 0.96
CA ALA A 78 1.88 13.23 0.85
C ALA A 78 2.47 14.29 1.81
N ARG A 79 1.63 15.03 2.55
CA ARG A 79 2.06 16.17 3.37
C ARG A 79 2.25 15.89 4.87
N SER A 80 1.93 14.70 5.35
CA SER A 80 1.93 14.37 6.79
C SER A 80 2.94 13.28 7.17
N ALA A 81 4.10 13.24 6.51
CA ALA A 81 5.24 12.42 6.91
C ALA A 81 6.34 13.26 7.57
#